data_AF-A0A0D2RMU3-F1
#
_entry.id   AF-A0A0D2RMU3-F1
#
_cell.length_a   1.000
_cell.length_b   1.000
_cell.length_c   1.000
_cell.angle_alpha   90.00
_cell.angle_beta   90.00
_cell.angle_gamma   90.00
#
_symmetry.space_group_name_H-M   'P 1'
#
loop_
_entity.id
_entity.type
_entity.pdbx_description
1 polymer ?
#
loop_
_entity_poly.entity_id
_entity_poly.type
_entity_poly.pdbx_seq_one_letter_code
_entity_poly.pdbx_strand_id
1 'polypeptide(L)' 'MACAKLGILKLERIFHELSVNGLKPDVYTYVIMINGFCKEGLPDEAYQLFRSMGDNDCLPDRRCYNVIIQGYL' A
#
# COMPACT_ATOMS: atom_id res chain seq x y z
N MET A 1 -14.62 4.64 -12.84
CA MET A 1 -14.66 3.94 -11.54
C MET A 1 -14.39 2.44 -11.63
N ALA A 2 -14.61 1.73 -12.75
CA ALA A 2 -14.31 0.29 -12.84
C ALA A 2 -12.82 -0.07 -13.11
N CYS A 3 -12.09 0.74 -13.88
CA CYS A 3 -10.71 0.40 -14.29
C CYS A 3 -9.69 0.50 -13.15
N ALA A 4 -9.88 1.43 -12.21
CA ALA A 4 -8.93 1.68 -11.13
C ALA A 4 -9.04 0.60 -10.02
N LYS A 5 -10.27 0.13 -9.74
CA LYS A 5 -10.55 -1.02 -8.88
C LYS A 5 -9.94 -2.34 -9.38
N LEU A 6 -9.82 -2.52 -10.69
CA LEU A 6 -9.12 -3.69 -11.27
C LEU A 6 -7.61 -3.65 -10.99
N GLY A 7 -7.04 -2.43 -10.92
CA GLY A 7 -5.64 -2.18 -10.61
C GLY A 7 -5.30 -2.52 -9.17
N ILE A 8 -6.11 -2.09 -8.19
CA ILE A 8 -5.86 -2.37 -6.77
C ILE A 8 -5.95 -3.87 -6.46
N LEU A 9 -6.94 -4.59 -7.02
CA LEU A 9 -7.08 -6.04 -6.82
C LEU A 9 -5.84 -6.80 -7.33
N LYS A 10 -5.24 -6.34 -8.43
CA LYS A 10 -4.00 -6.91 -8.94
C LYS A 10 -2.83 -6.64 -8.01
N LEU A 11 -2.74 -5.43 -7.45
CA LEU A 11 -1.69 -5.05 -6.50
C LEU A 11 -1.80 -5.86 -5.20
N GLU A 12 -3.00 -5.99 -4.63
CA GLU A 12 -3.27 -6.82 -3.44
C GLU A 12 -2.85 -8.26 -3.66
N ARG A 13 -3.21 -8.84 -4.81
CA ARG A 13 -2.82 -10.21 -5.15
C ARG A 13 -1.29 -10.36 -5.19
N ILE A 14 -0.58 -9.46 -5.88
CA ILE A 14 0.89 -9.52 -5.96
C ILE A 14 1.51 -9.34 -4.58
N PHE A 15 0.98 -8.42 -3.77
CA PHE A 15 1.44 -8.18 -2.40
C PHE A 15 1.30 -9.42 -1.52
N HIS A 16 0.16 -10.10 -1.63
CA HIS A 16 -0.09 -11.37 -0.95
C HIS A 16 0.84 -12.48 -1.45
N GLU A 17 1.05 -12.59 -2.77
CA GLU A 17 1.99 -13.56 -3.36
C GLU A 17 3.43 -13.32 -2.91
N LEU A 18 3.89 -12.07 -2.78
CA LEU A 18 5.20 -11.75 -2.19
C LEU A 18 5.31 -12.31 -0.77
N SER A 19 4.31 -12.02 0.06
CA SER A 19 4.27 -12.43 1.47
C SER A 19 4.26 -13.95 1.63
N VAL A 20 3.41 -14.66 0.87
CA VAL A 20 3.31 -16.13 0.92
C VAL A 20 4.59 -16.81 0.43
N ASN A 21 5.28 -16.21 -0.53
CA ASN A 21 6.57 -16.73 -1.04
C ASN A 21 7.77 -16.37 -0.13
N GLY A 22 7.52 -15.74 1.02
CA GLY A 22 8.58 -15.29 1.93
C GLY A 22 9.39 -14.10 1.42
N LEU A 23 8.93 -13.44 0.35
CA LEU A 23 9.53 -12.22 -0.17
C LEU A 23 8.99 -11.04 0.64
N LYS A 24 9.89 -10.28 1.28
CA LYS A 24 9.51 -9.09 2.05
C LYS A 24 9.17 -7.94 1.09
N PRO A 25 7.96 -7.36 1.17
CA PRO A 25 7.65 -6.12 0.45
C PRO A 25 8.58 -5.01 0.92
N ASP A 26 9.12 -4.26 -0.02
CA ASP A 26 9.99 -3.11 0.26
C ASP A 26 9.19 -1.81 0.37
N VAL A 27 9.89 -0.73 0.74
CA VAL A 27 9.26 0.59 0.93
C VAL A 27 8.50 1.05 -0.33
N TYR A 28 9.00 0.69 -1.51
CA TYR A 28 8.41 1.09 -2.78
C TYR A 28 7.11 0.33 -3.06
N THR A 29 7.09 -0.97 -2.76
CA THR A 29 5.91 -1.83 -2.83
C THR A 29 4.80 -1.27 -1.91
N TYR A 30 5.14 -0.89 -0.68
CA TYR A 30 4.21 -0.25 0.23
C TYR A 30 3.68 1.08 -0.30
N VAL A 31 4.55 1.96 -0.82
CA VAL A 31 4.13 3.25 -1.41
C VAL A 31 3.12 3.05 -2.55
N ILE A 32 3.35 2.07 -3.43
CA ILE A 32 2.43 1.76 -4.54
C ILE A 32 1.07 1.33 -4.00
N MET A 33 1.05 0.40 -3.05
CA MET A 33 -0.18 -0.13 -2.46
C MET A 33 -0.98 0.96 -1.75
N ILE A 34 -0.33 1.71 -0.85
CA ILE A 34 -0.95 2.80 -0.09
C ILE A 34 -1.56 3.83 -1.05
N ASN A 35 -0.81 4.25 -2.07
CA ASN A 35 -1.33 5.20 -3.07
C ASN A 35 -2.51 4.63 -3.87
N GLY A 36 -2.47 3.33 -4.17
CA GLY A 36 -3.58 2.62 -4.81
C GLY A 36 -4.85 2.68 -3.98
N PHE A 37 -4.76 2.35 -2.69
CA PHE A 37 -5.89 2.46 -1.75
C PHE A 37 -6.42 3.89 -1.64
N CYS A 38 -5.55 4.90 -1.49
CA CYS A 38 -5.96 6.30 -1.44
C CYS A 38 -6.73 6.73 -2.71
N LYS A 39 -6.27 6.33 -3.91
CA LYS A 39 -6.94 6.65 -5.18
C LYS A 39 -8.30 5.98 -5.37
N GLU A 40 -8.53 4.86 -4.68
CA GLU A 40 -9.83 4.18 -4.66
C GLU A 40 -10.79 4.74 -3.59
N GLY A 41 -10.37 5.77 -2.83
CA GLY A 41 -11.15 6.31 -1.73
C GLY A 41 -11.19 5.39 -0.52
N LEU A 42 -10.13 4.60 -0.31
CA LEU A 42 -9.94 3.65 0.78
C LEU A 42 -8.78 4.08 1.70
N PRO A 43 -8.85 5.27 2.33
CA PRO A 43 -7.72 5.80 3.10
C PRO A 43 -7.44 5.03 4.40
N ASP A 44 -8.45 4.38 4.99
CA ASP A 44 -8.29 3.60 6.22
C ASP A 44 -7.51 2.30 5.96
N GLU A 45 -7.78 1.62 4.85
CA GLU A 45 -7.00 0.48 4.36
C GLU A 45 -5.56 0.89 4.06
N ALA A 46 -5.38 2.06 3.42
CA ALA A 46 -4.07 2.64 3.17
C ALA A 46 -3.29 2.86 4.49
N TYR A 47 -3.95 3.40 5.52
CA TYR A 47 -3.34 3.65 6.82
C TYR A 47 -3.04 2.35 7.59
N GLN A 48 -3.91 1.35 7.55
CA GLN A 48 -3.63 0.03 8.12
C GLN A 48 -2.37 -0.59 7.50
N LEU A 49 -2.23 -0.49 6.17
CA LEU A 49 -1.06 -0.99 5.47
C LEU A 49 0.21 -0.16 5.79
N PHE A 50 0.08 1.15 5.92
CA PHE A 50 1.19 2.00 6.38
C PHE A 50 1.67 1.61 7.78
N ARG A 51 0.75 1.28 8.69
CA ARG A 51 1.07 0.85 10.05
C ARG A 51 1.77 -0.50 10.10
N SER A 52 1.41 -1.43 9.21
CA SER A 52 2.01 -2.77 9.17
C SER A 52 3.45 -2.78 8.61
N MET A 53 3.92 -1.67 8.01
CA MET A 53 5.30 -1.56 7.51
C MET A 53 6.33 -1.89 8.61
N GLY A 54 6.12 -1.36 9.82
CA GLY A 54 7.01 -1.59 10.96
C GLY A 54 7.06 -3.06 11.39
N ASP A 55 5.92 -3.75 11.34
CA ASP A 55 5.83 -5.18 11.66
C ASP A 55 6.56 -6.07 10.62
N ASN A 56 6.83 -5.52 9.44
CA ASN A 56 7.53 -6.19 8.33
C ASN A 56 9.00 -5.78 8.19
N ASP A 57 9.58 -5.16 9.24
CA ASP A 57 10.94 -4.59 9.23
C ASP A 57 11.17 -3.54 8.13
N CYS A 58 10.09 -2.90 7.65
CA CYS A 58 10.14 -1.87 6.62
C CYS A 58 9.83 -0.52 7.25
N LEU A 59 10.80 0.40 7.26
CA LEU A 59 10.56 1.73 7.81
C LEU A 59 9.93 2.65 6.74
N PRO A 60 8.85 3.38 7.08
CA PRO A 60 8.29 4.36 6.18
C PRO A 60 9.29 5.46 5.85
N ASP A 61 9.33 5.89 4.58
CA ASP A 61 10.13 7.02 4.14
C ASP A 61 9.25 8.26 3.88
N ARG A 62 9.89 9.37 3.46
CA ARG A 62 9.20 10.62 3.11
C ARG A 62 8.04 10.42 2.11
N ARG A 63 8.16 9.48 1.17
CA ARG A 63 7.13 9.21 0.16
C ARG A 63 5.91 8.55 0.80
N CYS A 64 6.11 7.61 1.72
CA CYS A 64 5.01 6.98 2.48
C CYS A 64 4.17 8.03 3.22
N TYR A 65 4.82 8.94 3.94
CA TYR A 65 4.12 10.02 4.67
C TYR A 65 3.35 10.94 3.73
N ASN A 66 3.98 11.38 2.63
CA ASN A 66 3.33 12.23 1.65
C ASN A 66 2.07 11.59 1.05
N VAL A 67 2.14 10.31 0.70
CA VAL A 67 0.99 9.59 0.12
C VAL A 67 -0.14 9.45 1.13
N ILE A 68 0.15 9.09 2.39
CA ILE A 68 -0.88 9.00 3.43
C ILE A 68 -1.56 10.34 3.67
N ILE A 69 -0.77 11.42 3.86
CA ILE A 69 -1.34 12.76 4.09
C ILE A 69 -2.22 13.18 2.90
N GLN A 70 -1.76 12.94 1.66
CA GLN A 70 -2.55 13.22 0.46
C GLN A 70 -3.82 12.36 0.36
N GLY A 71 -3.81 11.12 0.86
CA GLY A 71 -4.98 10.25 0.84
C GLY A 71 -6.11 10.68 1.77
N TYR A 72 -5.81 11.49 2.79
CA TYR A 72 -6.80 12.04 3.72
C TYR A 72 -7.23 13.48 3.40
N LEU A 73 -6.60 14.12 2.40
CA LEU A 73 -6.95 15.47 1.91
C LEU A 73 -7.86 15.39 0.69
#